data_AF-A0A957SD99-F1
#
_entry.id   AF-A0A957SD99-F1
#
_cell.length_a   1.000
_cell.length_b   1.000
_cell.length_c   1.000
_cell.angle_alpha   90.00
_cell.angle_beta   90.00
_cell.angle_gamma   90.00
#
_symmetry.space_group_name_H-M   'P 1'
#
loop_
_entity.id
_entity.type
_entity.pdbx_description
1 polymer ?
#
loop_
_entity_poly.entity_id
_entity_poly.type
_entity_poly.pdbx_seq_one_letter_code
_entity_poly.pdbx_strand_id
1 'polypeptide(L)'
;MEYRTAFSNFEIIELQPLPRSEAITLIEHLSASLLDRIEEVESYKNRIWEDTQGNPLYTIEMVERLAKEPVISIEATQRVKHTASKNEIDFTVILIICISSLMGLRYMGSEFGEDAGAFRLIGGLALVFAIFARPIFRSLKRKWL
;
A
#
# COMPACT_ATOMS: atom_id res chain seq x y z
N MET A 1 21.19 -18.22 18.31
CA MET A 1 21.57 -17.89 16.92
C MET A 1 21.39 -19.15 16.11
N GLU A 2 20.32 -19.23 15.31
CA GLU A 2 19.90 -20.45 14.59
C GLU A 2 20.26 -20.24 13.11
N TYR A 3 21.31 -20.92 12.63
CA TYR A 3 21.75 -20.87 11.24
C TYR A 3 20.87 -21.81 10.39
N ARG A 4 20.14 -21.24 9.42
CA ARG A 4 19.33 -22.01 8.47
C ARG A 4 19.76 -21.72 7.03
N THR A 5 20.78 -22.40 6.53
CA THR A 5 20.87 -22.87 5.12
C THR A 5 22.12 -23.71 4.90
N ALA A 6 21.97 -24.92 4.33
CA ALA A 6 23.01 -25.94 4.27
C ALA A 6 24.05 -25.80 3.13
N PHE A 7 24.06 -24.71 2.35
CA PHE A 7 24.92 -24.62 1.16
C PHE A 7 25.56 -23.24 0.88
N SER A 8 25.56 -22.34 1.86
CA SER A 8 26.18 -21.02 1.69
C SER A 8 26.71 -20.50 3.02
N ASN A 9 28.01 -20.19 3.08
CA ASN A 9 28.65 -19.53 4.22
C ASN A 9 28.44 -18.00 4.23
N PHE A 10 27.44 -17.49 3.51
CA PHE A 10 27.13 -16.06 3.50
C PHE A 10 26.23 -15.68 4.66
N GLU A 11 26.61 -14.61 5.36
CA GLU A 11 25.74 -13.92 6.29
C GLU A 11 24.70 -13.12 5.51
N ILE A 12 23.43 -13.41 5.75
CA ILE A 12 22.32 -12.64 5.18
C ILE A 12 22.08 -11.46 6.11
N ILE A 13 22.32 -10.25 5.61
CA ILE A 13 22.03 -9.01 6.34
C ILE A 13 20.67 -8.49 5.83
N GLU A 14 19.67 -8.48 6.71
CA GLU A 14 18.38 -7.87 6.43
C GLU A 14 18.44 -6.37 6.72
N LEU A 15 18.34 -5.55 5.68
CA LEU A 15 18.28 -4.10 5.81
C LEU A 15 16.84 -3.67 6.12
N GLN A 16 16.68 -2.97 7.23
CA GLN A 16 15.42 -2.34 7.60
C GLN A 16 15.34 -0.92 7.02
N PRO A 17 14.13 -0.41 6.72
CA PRO A 17 13.94 1.00 6.36
C PRO A 17 14.45 1.93 7.47
N LEU A 18 14.93 3.11 7.08
CA LEU A 18 15.40 4.11 8.01
C LEU A 18 14.25 4.64 8.89
N PRO A 19 14.49 4.87 10.18
CA PRO A 19 13.52 5.58 11.01
C PRO A 19 13.31 6.99 10.47
N ARG A 20 12.14 7.58 10.73
CA ARG A 20 11.75 8.88 10.16
C ARG A 20 12.80 9.96 10.36
N SER A 21 13.38 10.08 11.56
CA SER A 21 14.42 11.07 11.84
C SER A 21 15.62 10.95 10.89
N GLU A 22 16.12 9.74 10.69
CA GLU A 22 17.27 9.48 9.81
C GLU A 22 16.91 9.63 8.33
N ALA A 23 15.71 9.20 7.94
CA ALA A 23 15.21 9.39 6.58
C ALA A 23 15.07 10.89 6.23
N ILE A 24 14.59 11.72 7.17
CA ILE A 24 14.52 13.17 6.99
C ILE A 24 15.92 13.76 6.87
N THR A 25 16.87 13.34 7.71
CA THR A 25 18.27 13.77 7.59
C THR A 25 18.86 13.39 6.24
N LEU A 26 18.58 12.19 5.74
CA LEU A 26 18.99 11.76 4.40
C LEU A 26 18.41 12.67 3.31
N ILE A 27 17.11 12.97 3.36
CA ILE A 27 16.46 13.88 2.41
C ILE A 27 17.11 15.25 2.44
N GLU A 28 17.34 15.82 3.63
CA GLU A 28 17.96 17.14 3.79
C GLU A 28 19.37 17.20 3.17
N HIS A 29 20.19 16.16 3.35
CA HIS A 29 21.52 16.11 2.75
C HIS A 29 21.46 15.98 1.22
N LEU A 30 20.55 15.17 0.70
CA LEU A 30 20.38 14.99 -0.75
C LEU A 30 19.83 16.24 -1.43
N SER A 31 19.02 17.02 -0.72
CA SER A 31 18.33 18.21 -1.25
C SER A 31 19.06 19.53 -0.98
N ALA A 32 20.24 19.50 -0.36
CA ALA A 32 20.99 20.70 0.03
C ALA A 32 21.28 21.65 -1.16
N SER A 33 21.51 21.11 -2.36
CA SER A 33 21.75 21.88 -3.59
C SER A 33 20.48 22.33 -4.31
N LEU A 34 19.30 21.94 -3.83
CA LEU A 34 18.00 22.18 -4.45
C LEU A 34 17.13 23.14 -3.63
N LEU A 35 17.59 23.58 -2.45
CA LEU A 35 16.80 24.35 -1.48
C LEU A 35 16.23 25.65 -2.06
N ASP A 36 16.94 26.28 -2.99
CA ASP A 36 16.53 27.50 -3.70
C ASP A 36 15.37 27.27 -4.68
N ARG A 37 15.16 26.03 -5.11
CA ARG A 37 14.13 25.62 -6.08
C ARG A 37 12.90 25.00 -5.43
N ILE A 38 12.93 24.75 -4.13
CA ILE A 38 11.83 24.12 -3.37
C ILE A 38 10.92 25.21 -2.83
N GLU A 39 9.65 25.19 -3.23
CA GLU A 39 8.65 26.16 -2.73
C GLU A 39 8.39 25.99 -1.24
N GLU A 40 8.18 24.75 -0.79
CA GLU A 40 7.86 24.44 0.58
C GLU A 40 8.62 23.19 1.06
N VAL A 41 9.66 23.43 1.86
CA VAL A 41 10.61 22.39 2.28
C VAL A 41 9.96 21.33 3.18
N GLU A 42 9.03 21.72 4.05
CA GLU A 42 8.37 20.76 4.96
C GLU A 42 7.45 19.81 4.21
N SER A 43 6.56 20.30 3.35
CA SER A 43 5.75 19.44 2.47
C SER A 43 6.60 18.55 1.57
N TYR A 44 7.70 19.06 1.01
CA TYR A 44 8.64 18.27 0.22
C TYR A 44 9.20 17.08 1.02
N LYS A 45 9.74 17.33 2.21
CA LYS A 45 10.32 16.29 3.09
C LYS A 45 9.28 15.27 3.52
N ASN A 46 8.10 15.75 3.94
CA ASN A 46 7.01 14.88 4.37
C ASN A 46 6.53 13.98 3.24
N ARG A 47 6.35 14.55 2.03
CA ARG A 47 5.86 13.82 0.87
C ARG A 47 6.83 12.72 0.43
N ILE A 48 8.13 13.02 0.36
CA ILE A 48 9.15 12.01 0.01
C ILE A 48 9.18 10.89 1.06
N TRP A 49 9.14 11.23 2.35
CA TRP A 49 9.07 10.22 3.40
C TRP A 49 7.81 9.35 3.29
N GLU A 50 6.65 9.96 3.02
CA GLU A 50 5.38 9.22 2.85
C GLU A 50 5.41 8.25 1.66
N ASP A 51 6.01 8.65 0.55
CA ASP A 51 6.08 7.78 -0.64
C ASP A 51 7.13 6.67 -0.50
N THR A 52 8.20 6.90 0.27
CA THR A 52 9.36 6.00 0.33
C THR A 52 9.44 5.18 1.60
N GLN A 53 8.72 5.58 2.67
CA GLN A 53 8.67 4.93 3.97
C GLN A 53 10.05 4.64 4.58
N GLY A 54 11.01 5.53 4.34
CA GLY A 54 12.38 5.38 4.84
C GLY A 54 13.24 4.39 4.05
N ASN A 55 12.77 3.88 2.90
CA ASN A 55 13.61 3.11 1.99
C ASN A 55 14.64 4.03 1.30
N PRO A 56 15.95 3.92 1.61
CA PRO A 56 16.95 4.87 1.11
C PRO A 56 17.05 4.89 -0.42
N LEU A 57 16.89 3.75 -1.07
CA LEU A 57 16.95 3.64 -2.53
C LEU A 57 15.85 4.49 -3.18
N TYR A 58 14.63 4.38 -2.68
CA TYR A 58 13.50 5.15 -3.20
C TYR A 58 13.58 6.63 -2.79
N THR A 59 14.12 6.93 -1.61
CA THR A 59 14.38 8.32 -1.19
C THR A 59 15.34 9.01 -2.16
N ILE A 60 16.47 8.38 -2.49
CA ILE A 60 17.44 8.91 -3.45
C ILE A 60 16.79 9.09 -4.83
N GLU A 61 16.09 8.06 -5.32
CA GLU A 61 15.40 8.11 -6.61
C GLU A 61 14.39 9.26 -6.67
N MET A 62 13.60 9.48 -5.62
CA MET A 62 12.64 10.57 -5.54
C MET A 62 13.29 11.93 -5.61
N VAL A 63 14.37 12.14 -4.84
CA VAL A 63 15.11 13.40 -4.84
C VAL A 63 15.71 13.66 -6.22
N GLU A 64 16.33 12.66 -6.85
CA GLU A 64 16.89 12.77 -8.20
C GLU A 64 15.83 13.07 -9.27
N ARG A 65 14.62 12.50 -9.14
CA ARG A 65 13.52 12.80 -10.06
C ARG A 65 13.02 14.22 -9.88
N LEU A 66 12.83 14.67 -8.64
CA LEU A 66 12.39 16.04 -8.33
C LEU A 66 13.46 17.07 -8.72
N ALA A 67 14.74 16.71 -8.66
CA ALA A 67 15.84 17.58 -9.11
C ALA A 67 15.77 17.93 -10.60
N LYS A 68 15.02 17.17 -11.42
CA LYS A 68 14.81 17.44 -12.85
C LYS A 68 13.74 18.50 -13.10
N GLU A 69 12.88 18.80 -12.12
CA GLU A 69 11.84 19.82 -12.24
C GLU A 69 12.46 21.21 -12.03
N PRO A 70 12.26 22.19 -12.94
CA PRO A 70 12.91 23.50 -12.84
C PRO A 70 12.62 24.20 -11.51
N VAL A 71 11.36 24.12 -11.06
CA VAL A 71 10.88 24.54 -9.74
C VAL A 71 10.15 23.36 -9.12
N ILE A 72 10.48 23.03 -7.87
CA ILE A 72 9.87 21.95 -7.12
C ILE A 72 8.66 22.53 -6.38
N SER A 73 7.54 22.57 -7.10
CA SER A 73 6.26 23.01 -6.55
C SER A 73 5.56 21.89 -5.78
N ILE A 74 4.54 22.26 -5.01
CA ILE A 74 3.66 21.29 -4.31
C ILE A 74 3.05 20.31 -5.33
N GLU A 75 2.61 20.82 -6.48
CA GLU A 75 2.03 20.03 -7.57
C GLU A 75 3.04 19.05 -8.18
N ALA A 76 4.27 19.51 -8.43
CA ALA A 76 5.34 18.65 -8.94
C ALA A 76 5.65 17.52 -7.96
N THR A 77 5.69 17.83 -6.66
CA THR A 77 5.95 16.86 -5.58
C THR A 77 4.83 15.80 -5.46
N GLN A 78 3.59 16.14 -5.79
CA GLN A 78 2.48 15.18 -5.84
C GLN A 78 2.48 14.32 -7.11
N ARG A 79 2.89 14.91 -8.24
CA ARG A 79 2.88 14.26 -9.55
C ARG A 79 4.03 13.26 -9.71
N VAL A 80 5.23 13.63 -9.28
CA VAL A 80 6.43 12.79 -9.43
C VAL A 80 6.35 11.63 -8.43
N LYS A 81 6.52 10.41 -8.94
CA LYS A 81 6.53 9.17 -8.14
C LYS A 81 7.78 8.35 -8.43
N HIS A 82 8.17 7.48 -7.50
CA HIS A 82 9.27 6.51 -7.67
C HIS A 82 8.85 5.35 -8.60
N THR A 83 9.82 4.65 -9.22
CA THR A 83 9.54 3.56 -10.21
C THR A 83 8.67 2.45 -9.62
N ALA A 84 8.90 2.12 -8.35
CA ALA A 84 8.22 1.02 -7.68
C ALA A 84 6.87 1.42 -7.06
N SER A 85 6.37 2.64 -7.30
CA SER A 85 5.06 3.09 -6.79
C SER A 85 3.97 2.28 -7.48
N LYS A 86 3.56 1.18 -6.85
CA LYS A 86 2.47 0.34 -7.35
C LYS A 86 1.17 1.10 -7.14
N ASN A 87 0.42 1.30 -8.21
CA ASN A 87 -0.97 1.70 -8.08
C ASN A 87 -1.72 0.54 -7.41
N GLU A 88 -1.99 0.67 -6.12
CA GLU A 88 -2.86 -0.26 -5.40
C GLU A 88 -4.29 -0.02 -5.89
N ILE A 89 -4.78 -0.93 -6.74
CA ILE A 89 -6.20 -0.97 -7.06
C ILE A 89 -6.91 -1.51 -5.82
N ASP A 90 -7.83 -0.73 -5.25
CA ASP A 90 -8.63 -1.18 -4.12
C ASP A 90 -9.69 -2.21 -4.59
N PHE A 91 -9.32 -3.48 -4.57
CA PHE A 91 -10.20 -4.60 -4.89
C PHE A 91 -11.33 -4.80 -3.87
N THR A 92 -11.29 -4.12 -2.71
CA THR A 92 -12.31 -4.28 -1.66
C THR A 92 -13.69 -3.95 -2.18
N VAL A 93 -13.83 -2.90 -3.00
CA VAL A 93 -15.12 -2.48 -3.58
C VAL A 93 -15.68 -3.56 -4.50
N ILE A 94 -14.85 -4.08 -5.40
CA ILE A 94 -15.24 -5.15 -6.34
C ILE A 94 -15.69 -6.39 -5.56
N LEU A 95 -14.93 -6.77 -4.54
CA LEU A 95 -15.19 -7.96 -3.75
C LEU A 95 -16.45 -7.82 -2.88
N ILE A 96 -16.73 -6.62 -2.33
CA ILE A 96 -17.99 -6.32 -1.63
C ILE A 96 -19.18 -6.49 -2.57
N ILE A 97 -19.09 -6.01 -3.81
CA ILE A 97 -20.16 -6.15 -4.81
C ILE A 97 -20.41 -7.63 -5.09
N CYS A 98 -19.37 -8.44 -5.34
CA CYS A 98 -19.51 -9.87 -5.59
C CYS A 98 -20.17 -10.62 -4.41
N ILE A 99 -19.77 -10.34 -3.17
CA ILE A 99 -20.36 -10.98 -1.98
C ILE A 99 -21.82 -10.54 -1.79
N SER A 100 -22.12 -9.26 -2.03
CA SER A 100 -23.48 -8.72 -1.93
C SER A 100 -24.41 -9.37 -2.95
N SER A 101 -23.93 -9.60 -4.18
CA SER A 101 -24.66 -10.35 -5.20
C SER A 101 -24.92 -11.80 -4.76
N LEU A 102 -23.93 -12.48 -4.16
CA LEU A 102 -24.09 -13.84 -3.61
C LEU A 102 -25.13 -13.91 -2.49
N MET A 103 -25.24 -12.90 -1.64
CA MET A 103 -26.31 -12.83 -0.63
C MET A 103 -27.70 -12.78 -1.26
N GLY A 104 -27.85 -12.12 -2.41
CA GLY A 104 -29.10 -12.06 -3.17
C GLY A 104 -29.63 -13.44 -3.61
N LEU A 105 -28.73 -14.40 -3.88
CA LEU A 105 -29.11 -15.78 -4.25
C LEU A 105 -29.92 -16.47 -3.14
N ARG A 106 -29.77 -16.03 -1.88
CA ARG A 106 -30.58 -16.55 -0.77
C ARG A 106 -32.07 -16.29 -0.98
N TYR A 107 -32.42 -15.12 -1.51
CA TYR A 107 -33.80 -14.71 -1.74
C TYR A 107 -34.34 -15.31 -3.04
N MET A 108 -33.55 -15.28 -4.12
CA MET A 108 -33.94 -15.87 -5.41
C MET A 108 -34.12 -17.38 -5.31
N GLY A 109 -33.26 -18.07 -4.54
CA GLY A 109 -33.41 -19.50 -4.28
C GLY A 109 -34.73 -19.86 -3.61
N SER A 110 -35.48 -18.91 -3.06
CA SER A 110 -36.81 -19.22 -2.53
C SER A 110 -37.88 -19.46 -3.60
N GLU A 111 -37.64 -18.99 -4.83
CA GLU A 111 -38.56 -19.08 -5.98
C GLU A 111 -38.31 -20.30 -6.88
N PHE A 112 -37.16 -20.98 -6.78
CA PHE A 112 -36.72 -22.03 -7.71
C PHE A 112 -37.14 -23.47 -7.40
N GLY A 113 -38.16 -23.71 -6.56
CA GLY A 113 -38.69 -25.07 -6.34
C GLY A 113 -37.70 -26.05 -5.70
N GLU A 114 -37.78 -27.35 -6.06
CA GLU A 114 -37.18 -28.47 -5.32
C GLU A 114 -35.64 -28.43 -5.15
N ASP A 115 -34.90 -27.64 -5.95
CA ASP A 115 -33.43 -27.47 -5.85
C ASP A 115 -32.97 -26.16 -5.17
N ALA A 116 -33.90 -25.47 -4.51
CA ALA A 116 -33.67 -24.21 -3.76
C ALA A 116 -32.60 -24.28 -2.65
N GLY A 117 -32.28 -25.47 -2.16
CA GLY A 117 -31.43 -25.67 -0.99
C GLY A 117 -30.00 -25.13 -1.16
N ALA A 118 -29.40 -25.35 -2.33
CA ALA A 118 -28.03 -24.93 -2.62
C ALA A 118 -27.89 -23.41 -2.66
N PHE A 119 -28.83 -22.70 -3.32
CA PHE A 119 -28.82 -21.24 -3.42
C PHE A 119 -29.04 -20.56 -2.06
N ARG A 120 -29.92 -21.11 -1.22
CA ARG A 120 -30.16 -20.62 0.14
C ARG A 120 -28.95 -20.80 1.06
N LEU A 121 -28.20 -21.90 0.87
CA LEU A 121 -26.96 -22.17 1.61
C LEU A 121 -25.82 -21.25 1.18
N ILE A 122 -25.56 -21.12 -0.13
CA ILE A 122 -24.49 -20.26 -0.66
C ILE A 122 -24.74 -18.80 -0.27
N GLY A 123 -25.97 -18.30 -0.45
CA GLY A 123 -26.30 -16.93 -0.03
C GLY A 123 -26.31 -16.73 1.49
N GLY A 124 -26.62 -17.78 2.27
CA GLY A 124 -26.49 -17.76 3.73
C GLY A 124 -25.04 -17.68 4.19
N LEU A 125 -24.14 -18.45 3.57
CA LEU A 125 -22.70 -18.40 3.84
C LEU A 125 -22.09 -17.05 3.45
N ALA A 126 -22.52 -16.48 2.30
CA ALA A 126 -22.12 -15.14 1.89
C ALA A 126 -22.55 -14.08 2.91
N LEU A 127 -23.73 -14.21 3.52
CA LEU A 127 -24.23 -13.29 4.55
C LEU A 127 -23.41 -13.36 5.84
N VAL A 128 -23.08 -14.58 6.30
CA VAL A 128 -22.18 -14.76 7.45
C VAL A 128 -20.82 -14.15 7.16
N PHE A 129 -20.25 -14.42 5.97
CA PHE A 129 -18.97 -13.84 5.56
C PHE A 129 -19.01 -12.31 5.50
N ALA A 130 -20.11 -11.70 5.02
CA ALA A 130 -20.28 -10.26 4.96
C ALA A 130 -20.31 -9.57 6.33
N ILE A 131 -20.82 -10.23 7.37
CA ILE A 131 -20.80 -9.70 8.75
C ILE A 131 -19.36 -9.60 9.26
N PHE A 132 -18.53 -10.60 8.95
CA PHE A 132 -17.12 -10.64 9.35
C PHE A 132 -16.18 -9.94 8.36
N ALA A 133 -16.67 -9.55 7.19
CA ALA A 133 -15.90 -8.87 6.16
C ALA A 133 -15.26 -7.56 6.68
N ARG A 134 -16.00 -6.75 7.45
CA ARG A 134 -15.53 -5.44 7.92
C ARG A 134 -14.28 -5.52 8.83
N PRO A 135 -14.23 -6.38 9.86
CA PRO A 135 -13.01 -6.58 10.65
C PRO A 135 -11.88 -7.25 9.84
N ILE A 136 -12.19 -8.19 8.95
CA ILE A 136 -11.20 -8.86 8.09
C ILE A 136 -10.53 -7.85 7.15
N PHE A 137 -11.30 -6.99 6.47
CA PHE A 137 -10.74 -5.94 5.60
C PHE A 137 -9.96 -4.88 6.37
N ARG A 138 -10.37 -4.53 7.59
CA ARG A 138 -9.57 -3.66 8.46
C ARG A 138 -8.25 -4.29 8.89
N SER A 139 -8.20 -5.61 9.03
CA SER A 139 -6.97 -6.35 9.35
C SER A 139 -6.09 -6.59 8.11
N LEU A 140 -6.70 -6.71 6.92
CA LEU A 140 -6.01 -6.86 5.63
C LEU A 140 -5.47 -5.54 5.08
N LYS A 141 -6.05 -4.39 5.46
CA LYS A 141 -5.37 -3.10 5.35
C LYS A 141 -4.11 -3.17 6.20
N ARG A 142 -2.99 -3.59 5.61
CA ARG A 142 -1.68 -3.66 6.27
C ARG A 142 -1.47 -2.36 7.01
N LYS A 143 -1.39 -2.43 8.35
CA LYS A 143 -0.67 -1.44 9.12
C LYS A 143 0.79 -1.68 8.80
N TRP A 144 1.30 -0.91 7.83
CA TRP A 144 2.71 -0.60 7.55
C TRP A 144 3.75 -1.68 7.93
N LEU A 145 4.26 -2.35 6.89
CA LEU A 145 5.64 -2.81 6.78
C LEU A 145 6.22 -2.12 5.54
#